data_AF-A0A444R1I6-F1
#
_entry.id   AF-A0A444R1I6-F1
#
_cell.length_a   1.000
_cell.length_b   1.000
_cell.length_c   1.000
_cell.angle_alpha   90.00
_cell.angle_beta   90.00
_cell.angle_gamma   90.00
#
_symmetry.space_group_name_H-M   'P 1'
#
loop_
_entity.id
_entity.type
_entity.pdbx_description
1 polymer ?
#
loop_
_entity_poly.entity_id
_entity_poly.type
_entity_poly.pdbx_seq_one_letter_code
_entity_poly.pdbx_strand_id
1 'polypeptide(L)'
;NVTLKNGQPLVSGQQSSTIALETNADGTASMTLTFAGTTSTMTTDTGGSLGALFDYQNDVLTPLTDTINSMASQFADAVNNQLAQGYDLNGNPGEPLFIYDASNADGPLTVNPDITADELAFSSSPDESGNSDNLQALINISTEPLEIANLGSVTVGQACSSIISNIGIYSQQNQTEVDAASNVYSAAQNQQSSVSGVSMDEEAVNLITYQQIYEANLKVISAGAEIFDSVLEMCS
;
A
#
# COMPACT_ATOMS: atom_id res chain seq x y z
N ASN A 1 14.20 24.97 -0.18
CA ASN A 1 12.78 24.64 0.02
C ASN A 1 12.56 23.19 -0.39
N VAL A 2 11.77 22.45 0.37
CA VAL A 2 11.38 21.06 0.10
C VAL A 2 9.86 21.01 0.05
N THR A 3 9.30 20.40 -0.99
CA THR A 3 7.85 20.33 -1.23
C THR A 3 7.45 18.89 -1.57
N LEU A 4 6.23 18.51 -1.23
CA LEU A 4 5.58 17.31 -1.74
C LEU A 4 5.34 17.42 -3.26
N LYS A 5 5.03 16.29 -3.89
CA LYS A 5 4.74 16.21 -5.33
C LYS A 5 3.56 17.10 -5.76
N ASN A 6 2.59 17.28 -4.86
CA ASN A 6 1.44 18.17 -5.04
C ASN A 6 1.75 19.65 -4.77
N GLY A 7 3.01 20.00 -4.48
CA GLY A 7 3.46 21.38 -4.24
C GLY A 7 3.32 21.87 -2.80
N GLN A 8 2.76 21.07 -1.88
CA GLN A 8 2.69 21.46 -0.47
C GLN A 8 4.10 21.57 0.14
N PRO A 9 4.45 22.68 0.81
CA PRO A 9 5.76 22.85 1.42
C PRO A 9 5.92 21.92 2.63
N LEU A 10 7.05 21.24 2.69
CA LEU A 10 7.56 20.56 3.89
C LEU A 10 8.53 21.46 4.65
N VAL A 11 9.38 22.17 3.90
CA VAL A 11 10.33 23.16 4.43
C VAL A 11 10.37 24.35 3.49
N SER A 12 10.11 25.54 4.02
CA SER A 12 10.29 26.79 3.29
C SER A 12 10.97 27.82 4.18
N GLY A 13 12.15 28.28 3.77
CA GLY A 13 13.00 29.13 4.60
C GLY A 13 13.35 28.47 5.94
N GLN A 14 12.94 29.10 7.04
CA GLN A 14 13.16 28.62 8.41
C GLN A 14 11.94 27.90 9.01
N GLN A 15 10.87 27.72 8.22
CA GLN A 15 9.63 27.08 8.66
C GLN A 15 9.58 25.63 8.17
N SER A 16 9.08 24.74 9.03
CA SER A 16 8.81 23.33 8.72
C SER A 16 7.34 23.00 8.96
N SER A 17 6.84 22.02 8.22
CA SER A 17 5.51 21.47 8.43
C SER A 17 5.47 20.48 9.60
N THR A 18 4.29 20.29 10.19
CA THR A 18 4.01 19.20 11.13
C THR A 18 3.04 18.22 10.48
N ILE A 19 3.33 16.92 10.61
CA ILE A 19 2.43 15.85 10.17
C ILE A 19 1.73 15.29 11.40
N ALA A 20 0.41 15.09 11.31
CA ALA A 20 -0.38 14.42 12.33
C ALA A 20 -1.14 13.24 11.72
N LEU A 21 -1.34 12.19 12.51
CA LEU A 21 -2.20 11.05 12.20
C LEU A 21 -3.44 11.17 13.08
N GLU A 22 -4.61 11.09 12.46
CA GLU A 22 -5.91 11.08 13.13
C GLU A 22 -6.64 9.79 12.78
N THR A 23 -7.28 9.17 13.78
CA THR A 23 -8.18 8.05 13.55
C THR A 23 -9.59 8.62 13.40
N ASN A 24 -10.19 8.39 12.25
CA ASN A 24 -11.56 8.76 11.95
C ASN A 24 -12.54 7.90 12.78
N ALA A 25 -13.80 8.35 12.88
CA ALA A 25 -14.82 7.65 13.65
C ALA A 25 -15.14 6.23 13.12
N ASP A 26 -14.84 5.96 11.86
CA ASP A 26 -14.98 4.66 11.21
C ASP A 26 -13.74 3.75 11.39
N GLY A 27 -12.75 4.17 12.20
CA GLY A 27 -11.52 3.45 12.45
C GLY A 27 -10.45 3.60 11.36
N THR A 28 -10.75 4.27 10.25
CA THR A 28 -9.75 4.58 9.22
C THR A 28 -8.77 5.64 9.73
N ALA A 29 -7.53 5.59 9.26
CA ALA A 29 -6.52 6.58 9.62
C ALA A 29 -6.40 7.65 8.52
N SER A 30 -6.43 8.92 8.89
CA SER A 30 -6.15 10.05 8.00
C SER A 30 -4.89 10.78 8.48
N MET A 31 -4.10 11.30 7.54
CA MET A 31 -2.95 12.15 7.89
C MET A 31 -3.19 13.59 7.44
N THR A 32 -2.70 14.53 8.23
CA THR A 32 -2.75 15.95 7.92
C THR A 32 -1.36 16.56 7.94
N LEU A 33 -1.12 17.51 7.04
CA LEU A 33 0.06 18.34 6.97
C LEU A 33 -0.33 19.77 7.37
N THR A 34 0.34 20.32 8.38
CA THR A 34 0.16 21.72 8.79
C THR A 34 1.42 22.51 8.47
N PHE A 35 1.29 23.54 7.62
CA PHE A 35 2.36 24.49 7.30
C PHE A 35 1.89 25.92 7.53
N ALA A 36 2.67 26.70 8.28
CA ALA A 36 2.38 28.11 8.59
C ALA A 36 0.95 28.38 9.11
N GLY A 37 0.38 27.42 9.86
CA GLY A 37 -0.98 27.51 10.42
C GLY A 37 -2.10 27.02 9.51
N THR A 38 -1.80 26.62 8.28
CA THR A 38 -2.77 26.01 7.35
C THR A 38 -2.63 24.49 7.36
N THR A 39 -3.72 23.79 7.65
CA THR A 39 -3.78 22.32 7.66
C THR A 39 -4.42 21.80 6.37
N SER A 40 -3.90 20.70 5.85
CA SER A 40 -4.43 20.01 4.66
C SER A 40 -4.32 18.51 4.83
N THR A 41 -5.30 17.76 4.32
CA THR A 41 -5.24 16.29 4.30
C THR A 41 -4.16 15.82 3.34
N MET A 42 -3.43 14.80 3.77
CA MET A 42 -2.44 14.10 2.96
C MET A 42 -3.11 12.94 2.24
N THR A 43 -2.79 12.76 0.97
CA THR A 43 -3.31 11.71 0.10
C THR A 43 -2.16 10.84 -0.42
N THR A 44 -2.48 9.87 -1.27
CA THR A 44 -1.54 9.01 -2.01
C THR A 44 -0.46 9.78 -2.78
N ASP A 45 -0.69 11.06 -3.07
CA ASP A 45 0.26 11.99 -3.72
C ASP A 45 1.55 12.25 -2.92
N THR A 46 1.63 11.76 -1.68
CA THR A 46 2.87 11.81 -0.88
C THR A 46 4.02 11.02 -1.48
N GLY A 47 3.73 10.00 -2.29
CA GLY A 47 4.73 9.13 -2.92
C GLY A 47 5.60 8.37 -1.92
N GLY A 48 6.59 7.64 -2.44
CA GLY A 48 7.48 6.82 -1.62
C GLY A 48 6.72 5.76 -0.80
N SER A 49 7.27 5.40 0.36
CA SER A 49 6.64 4.42 1.26
C SER A 49 5.33 4.92 1.89
N LEU A 50 5.18 6.22 2.08
CA LEU A 50 3.98 6.80 2.68
C LEU A 50 2.80 6.78 1.70
N GLY A 51 3.05 7.14 0.44
CA GLY A 51 2.06 6.98 -0.64
C GLY A 51 1.65 5.52 -0.81
N ALA A 52 2.63 4.59 -0.81
CA ALA A 52 2.36 3.16 -0.93
C ALA A 52 1.51 2.61 0.23
N LEU A 53 1.65 3.14 1.45
CA LEU A 53 0.79 2.78 2.58
C LEU A 53 -0.66 3.25 2.36
N PHE A 54 -0.86 4.45 1.81
CA PHE A 54 -2.19 4.92 1.45
C PHE A 54 -2.81 4.09 0.32
N ASP A 55 -2.05 3.77 -0.72
CA ASP A 55 -2.50 2.92 -1.83
C ASP A 55 -2.93 1.55 -1.28
N TYR A 56 -2.10 0.93 -0.44
CA TYR A 56 -2.44 -0.33 0.20
C TYR A 56 -3.72 -0.24 1.06
N GLN A 57 -3.85 0.80 1.89
CA GLN A 57 -5.02 0.99 2.73
C GLN A 57 -6.30 1.15 1.91
N ASN A 58 -6.26 1.97 0.85
CA ASN A 58 -7.43 2.35 0.07
C ASN A 58 -7.81 1.32 -0.99
N ASP A 59 -6.84 0.74 -1.68
CA ASP A 59 -7.08 -0.11 -2.85
C ASP A 59 -7.08 -1.60 -2.51
N VAL A 60 -6.51 -1.99 -1.36
CA VAL A 60 -6.41 -3.39 -0.95
C VAL A 60 -7.15 -3.64 0.36
N LEU A 61 -6.79 -2.94 1.44
CA LEU A 61 -7.29 -3.26 2.77
C LEU A 61 -8.78 -2.91 2.94
N THR A 62 -9.19 -1.72 2.51
CA THR A 62 -10.59 -1.27 2.64
C THR A 62 -11.54 -2.16 1.83
N PRO A 63 -11.33 -2.39 0.52
CA PRO A 63 -12.22 -3.25 -0.26
C PRO A 63 -12.23 -4.70 0.23
N LEU A 64 -11.10 -5.21 0.72
CA LEU A 64 -11.03 -6.54 1.30
C LEU A 64 -11.85 -6.63 2.60
N THR A 65 -11.75 -5.62 3.46
CA THR A 65 -12.52 -5.53 4.71
C THR A 65 -14.02 -5.46 4.41
N ASP A 66 -14.43 -4.65 3.43
CA ASP A 66 -15.83 -4.58 2.98
C ASP A 66 -16.33 -5.91 2.43
N THR A 67 -15.51 -6.60 1.65
CA THR A 67 -15.83 -7.92 1.10
C THR A 67 -16.04 -8.96 2.21
N ILE A 68 -15.15 -8.97 3.23
CA ILE A 68 -15.24 -9.88 4.37
C ILE A 68 -16.47 -9.57 5.22
N ASN A 69 -16.73 -8.29 5.51
CA ASN A 69 -17.92 -7.86 6.26
C ASN A 69 -19.21 -8.21 5.52
N SER A 70 -19.27 -7.94 4.22
CA SER A 70 -20.40 -8.31 3.38
C SER A 70 -20.62 -9.83 3.37
N MET A 71 -19.55 -10.62 3.23
CA MET A 71 -19.64 -12.08 3.26
C MET A 71 -20.14 -12.59 4.61
N ALA A 72 -19.63 -12.03 5.72
CA ALA A 72 -20.06 -12.36 7.08
C ALA A 72 -21.54 -12.05 7.31
N SER A 73 -21.99 -10.84 6.97
CA SER A 73 -23.38 -10.42 7.11
C SER A 73 -24.31 -11.29 6.27
N GLN A 74 -24.01 -11.48 4.98
CA GLN A 74 -24.87 -12.25 4.07
C GLN A 74 -24.95 -13.72 4.49
N PHE A 75 -23.85 -14.30 4.96
CA PHE A 75 -23.84 -15.66 5.46
C PHE A 75 -24.64 -15.81 6.77
N ALA A 76 -24.46 -14.87 7.72
CA ALA A 76 -25.24 -14.85 8.96
C ALA A 76 -26.73 -14.75 8.66
N ASP A 77 -27.13 -13.82 7.79
CA ASP A 77 -28.52 -13.62 7.41
C ASP A 77 -29.09 -14.87 6.72
N ALA A 78 -28.38 -15.44 5.75
CA ALA A 78 -28.83 -16.64 5.06
C ALA A 78 -29.08 -17.81 6.04
N VAL A 79 -28.12 -18.07 6.93
CA VAL A 79 -28.23 -19.17 7.90
C VAL A 79 -29.34 -18.87 8.91
N ASN A 80 -29.34 -17.69 9.53
CA ASN A 80 -30.32 -17.35 10.57
C ASN A 80 -31.74 -17.33 10.00
N ASN A 81 -31.94 -16.77 8.80
CA ASN A 81 -33.26 -16.75 8.16
C ASN A 81 -33.75 -18.15 7.81
N GLN A 82 -32.87 -19.08 7.43
CA GLN A 82 -33.26 -20.46 7.21
C GLN A 82 -33.52 -21.19 8.52
N LEU A 83 -32.70 -20.98 9.55
CA LEU A 83 -32.89 -21.58 10.87
C LEU A 83 -34.23 -21.15 11.51
N ALA A 84 -34.60 -19.88 11.37
CA ALA A 84 -35.87 -19.32 11.84
C ALA A 84 -37.12 -19.90 11.13
N GLN A 85 -36.97 -20.57 9.98
CA GLN A 85 -38.06 -21.27 9.30
C GLN A 85 -38.30 -22.68 9.84
N GLY A 86 -37.40 -23.19 10.70
CA GLY A 86 -37.51 -24.51 11.29
C GLY A 86 -37.99 -24.48 12.73
N TYR A 87 -38.00 -25.68 13.32
CA TYR A 87 -38.30 -25.92 14.72
C TYR A 87 -37.21 -26.76 15.40
N ASP A 88 -36.94 -26.44 16.65
CA ASP A 88 -35.95 -27.10 17.51
C ASP A 88 -36.47 -28.44 18.09
N LEU A 89 -35.66 -29.09 18.93
CA LEU A 89 -36.06 -30.38 19.55
C LEU A 89 -37.23 -30.28 20.52
N ASN A 90 -37.57 -29.06 20.96
CA ASN A 90 -38.66 -28.76 21.88
C ASN A 90 -39.92 -28.24 21.14
N GLY A 91 -39.86 -28.14 19.81
CA GLY A 91 -40.94 -27.61 18.96
C GLY A 91 -41.02 -26.08 18.94
N ASN A 92 -40.00 -25.37 19.42
CA ASN A 92 -39.93 -23.91 19.36
C ASN A 92 -39.36 -23.45 18.01
N PRO A 93 -39.75 -22.26 17.51
CA PRO A 93 -39.12 -21.66 16.35
C PRO A 93 -37.60 -21.44 16.53
N GLY A 94 -36.85 -21.48 15.43
CA GLY A 94 -35.41 -21.29 15.46
C GLY A 94 -34.94 -19.89 15.86
N GLU A 95 -33.91 -19.86 16.70
CA GLU A 95 -33.20 -18.64 17.09
C GLU A 95 -31.95 -18.42 16.23
N PRO A 96 -31.40 -17.18 16.15
CA PRO A 96 -30.19 -16.89 15.40
C PRO A 96 -28.97 -17.67 15.92
N LEU A 97 -28.28 -18.38 15.01
CA LEU A 97 -27.02 -19.07 15.29
C LEU A 97 -25.82 -18.13 15.20
N PHE A 98 -25.85 -17.18 14.27
CA PHE A 98 -24.75 -16.26 14.03
C PHE A 98 -25.11 -14.83 14.42
N ILE A 99 -24.15 -14.11 14.98
CA ILE A 99 -24.24 -12.68 15.28
C ILE A 99 -23.22 -11.98 14.39
N TYR A 100 -23.70 -11.03 13.59
CA TYR A 100 -22.86 -10.14 12.78
C TYR A 100 -22.66 -8.81 13.49
N ASP A 101 -21.41 -8.40 13.64
CA ASP A 101 -21.01 -7.11 14.18
C ASP A 101 -19.69 -6.65 13.55
N ALA A 102 -19.77 -5.73 12.59
CA ALA A 102 -18.60 -5.17 11.90
C ALA A 102 -17.59 -4.47 12.83
N SER A 103 -18.00 -4.11 14.05
CA SER A 103 -17.15 -3.42 15.03
C SER A 103 -16.42 -4.38 15.99
N ASN A 104 -16.72 -5.68 15.92
CA ASN A 104 -16.10 -6.68 16.78
C ASN A 104 -14.62 -6.89 16.41
N ALA A 105 -13.74 -6.70 17.40
CA ALA A 105 -12.29 -6.80 17.23
C ALA A 105 -11.80 -8.22 16.89
N ASP A 106 -12.54 -9.26 17.30
CA ASP A 106 -12.19 -10.66 17.04
C ASP A 106 -12.67 -11.15 15.66
N GLY A 107 -13.43 -10.30 14.95
CA GLY A 107 -13.96 -10.57 13.62
C GLY A 107 -15.47 -10.34 13.55
N PRO A 108 -16.00 -10.06 12.35
CA PRO A 108 -17.36 -9.57 12.19
C PRO A 108 -18.44 -10.63 12.38
N LEU A 109 -18.08 -11.90 12.48
CA LEU A 109 -19.01 -13.02 12.59
C LEU A 109 -18.68 -13.85 13.83
N THR A 110 -19.66 -13.98 14.71
CA THR A 110 -19.55 -14.81 15.92
C THR A 110 -20.71 -15.78 15.99
N VAL A 111 -20.54 -16.89 16.71
CA VAL A 111 -21.63 -17.79 17.05
C VAL A 111 -22.35 -17.23 18.28
N ASN A 112 -23.68 -17.22 18.25
CA ASN A 112 -24.50 -16.81 19.38
C ASN A 112 -24.15 -17.66 20.61
N PRO A 113 -23.65 -17.08 21.71
CA PRO A 113 -23.24 -17.85 22.88
C PRO A 113 -24.43 -18.42 23.67
N ASP A 114 -25.63 -17.89 23.45
CA ASP A 114 -26.84 -18.27 24.19
C ASP A 114 -27.56 -19.46 23.53
N ILE A 115 -27.23 -19.81 22.29
CA ILE A 115 -27.83 -20.95 21.58
C ILE A 115 -27.14 -22.26 21.98
N THR A 116 -27.95 -23.27 22.26
CA THR A 116 -27.50 -24.63 22.55
C THR A 116 -27.82 -25.58 21.40
N ALA A 117 -27.22 -26.78 21.42
CA ALA A 117 -27.42 -27.77 20.35
C ALA A 117 -28.89 -28.22 20.21
N ASP A 118 -29.65 -28.22 21.30
CA ASP A 118 -31.06 -28.64 21.30
C ASP A 118 -32.00 -27.57 20.71
N GLU A 119 -31.53 -26.32 20.61
CA GLU A 119 -32.23 -25.15 20.05
C GLU A 119 -31.97 -24.97 18.55
N LEU A 120 -31.18 -25.86 17.94
CA LEU A 120 -30.91 -25.86 16.51
C LEU A 120 -32.14 -26.36 15.76
N ALA A 121 -32.85 -25.42 15.14
CA ALA A 121 -34.12 -25.64 14.49
C ALA A 121 -34.03 -26.37 13.13
N PHE A 122 -33.67 -27.65 13.17
CA PHE A 122 -33.39 -28.47 11.99
C PHE A 122 -34.61 -29.16 11.38
N SER A 123 -35.73 -29.18 12.08
CA SER A 123 -36.99 -29.73 11.59
C SER A 123 -37.80 -28.70 10.82
N SER A 124 -38.54 -29.11 9.78
CA SER A 124 -39.56 -28.28 9.13
C SER A 124 -40.91 -28.29 9.86
N SER A 125 -41.06 -29.09 10.93
CA SER A 125 -42.31 -29.30 11.67
C SER A 125 -42.07 -29.38 13.19
N PRO A 126 -42.90 -28.73 14.03
CA PRO A 126 -42.69 -28.65 15.48
C PRO A 126 -42.79 -30.00 16.21
N ASP A 127 -43.54 -30.95 15.66
CA ASP A 127 -43.79 -32.25 16.30
C ASP A 127 -42.89 -33.39 15.76
N GLU A 128 -41.95 -33.08 14.88
CA GLU A 128 -41.08 -34.05 14.21
C GLU A 128 -39.60 -33.83 14.53
N SER A 129 -39.19 -34.09 15.78
CA SER A 129 -37.80 -33.87 16.23
C SER A 129 -36.72 -34.70 15.50
N GLY A 130 -37.12 -35.69 14.69
CA GLY A 130 -36.23 -36.45 13.80
C GLY A 130 -36.20 -35.98 12.34
N ASN A 131 -36.98 -34.95 12.00
CA ASN A 131 -37.01 -34.36 10.67
C ASN A 131 -35.78 -33.45 10.47
N SER A 132 -35.12 -33.58 9.32
CA SER A 132 -33.90 -32.85 8.98
C SER A 132 -34.05 -32.02 7.70
N ASP A 133 -35.29 -31.70 7.29
CA ASP A 133 -35.56 -30.96 6.06
C ASP A 133 -34.97 -29.55 6.12
N ASN A 134 -35.09 -28.88 7.28
CA ASN A 134 -34.52 -27.55 7.43
C ASN A 134 -32.99 -27.59 7.50
N LEU A 135 -32.41 -28.66 8.08
CA LEU A 135 -30.97 -28.92 8.01
C LEU A 135 -30.49 -29.09 6.56
N GLN A 136 -31.25 -29.81 5.73
CA GLN A 136 -30.89 -29.94 4.32
C GLN A 136 -30.93 -28.59 3.58
N ALA A 137 -31.91 -27.73 3.90
CA ALA A 137 -31.97 -26.37 3.37
C ALA A 137 -30.76 -25.53 3.82
N LEU A 138 -30.36 -25.63 5.10
CA LEU A 138 -29.16 -24.98 5.64
C LEU A 138 -27.88 -25.44 4.94
N ILE A 139 -27.73 -26.74 4.68
CA ILE A 139 -26.57 -27.28 3.94
C ILE A 139 -26.51 -26.69 2.53
N ASN A 140 -27.66 -26.54 1.87
CA ASN A 140 -27.74 -26.01 0.51
C ASN A 140 -27.28 -24.55 0.41
N ILE A 141 -27.36 -23.75 1.49
CA ILE A 141 -26.86 -22.35 1.53
C ILE A 141 -25.39 -22.29 1.09
N SER A 142 -24.58 -23.29 1.43
CA SER A 142 -23.15 -23.31 1.04
C SER A 142 -22.92 -23.33 -0.48
N THR A 143 -23.93 -23.75 -1.24
CA THR A 143 -23.90 -23.83 -2.72
C THR A 143 -24.73 -22.75 -3.39
N GLU A 144 -25.53 -21.98 -2.64
CA GLU A 144 -26.32 -20.88 -3.17
C GLU A 144 -25.46 -19.61 -3.31
N PRO A 145 -25.67 -18.81 -4.37
CA PRO A 145 -24.99 -17.54 -4.52
C PRO A 145 -25.53 -16.50 -3.53
N LEU A 146 -24.64 -15.73 -2.94
CA LEU A 146 -24.92 -14.57 -2.11
C LEU A 146 -24.38 -13.31 -2.78
N GLU A 147 -25.04 -12.17 -2.59
CA GLU A 147 -24.59 -10.88 -3.10
C GLU A 147 -23.48 -10.33 -2.21
N ILE A 148 -22.22 -10.57 -2.58
CA ILE A 148 -21.05 -10.16 -1.80
C ILE A 148 -20.43 -8.90 -2.42
N ALA A 149 -20.19 -7.88 -1.60
CA ALA A 149 -19.55 -6.64 -2.03
C ALA A 149 -18.25 -6.91 -2.81
N ASN A 150 -18.03 -6.15 -3.89
CA ASN A 150 -16.88 -6.26 -4.82
C ASN A 150 -16.75 -7.58 -5.60
N LEU A 151 -17.53 -8.62 -5.28
CA LEU A 151 -17.50 -9.92 -5.95
C LEU A 151 -18.81 -10.24 -6.71
N GLY A 152 -19.92 -9.58 -6.35
CA GLY A 152 -21.24 -9.83 -6.91
C GLY A 152 -21.85 -11.14 -6.40
N SER A 153 -22.70 -11.75 -7.22
CA SER A 153 -23.40 -12.99 -6.91
C SER A 153 -22.46 -14.19 -7.00
N VAL A 154 -21.98 -14.68 -5.85
CA VAL A 154 -21.04 -15.82 -5.76
C VAL A 154 -21.33 -16.67 -4.54
N THR A 155 -20.94 -17.95 -4.55
CA THR A 155 -21.02 -18.77 -3.33
C THR A 155 -19.94 -18.37 -2.33
N VAL A 156 -20.13 -18.71 -1.05
CA VAL A 156 -19.13 -18.44 0.00
C VAL A 156 -17.77 -19.07 -0.33
N GLY A 157 -17.76 -20.30 -0.88
CA GLY A 157 -16.52 -20.96 -1.28
C GLY A 157 -15.80 -20.26 -2.45
N GLN A 158 -16.55 -19.73 -3.41
CA GLN A 158 -16.00 -18.91 -4.49
C GLN A 158 -15.47 -17.58 -3.96
N ALA A 159 -16.18 -16.93 -3.04
CA ALA A 159 -15.74 -15.68 -2.42
C ALA A 159 -14.39 -15.86 -1.71
N CYS A 160 -14.24 -16.90 -0.88
CA CYS A 160 -12.98 -17.23 -0.23
C CYS A 160 -11.84 -17.45 -1.24
N SER A 161 -12.11 -18.19 -2.32
CA SER A 161 -11.12 -18.46 -3.36
C SER A 161 -10.72 -17.17 -4.11
N SER A 162 -11.68 -16.30 -4.40
CA SER A 162 -11.44 -15.01 -5.06
C SER A 162 -10.62 -14.05 -4.17
N ILE A 163 -10.91 -14.00 -2.87
CA ILE A 163 -10.11 -13.21 -1.91
C ILE A 163 -8.65 -13.65 -1.93
N ILE A 164 -8.40 -14.96 -1.80
CA ILE A 164 -7.03 -15.51 -1.81
C ILE A 164 -6.35 -15.23 -3.16
N SER A 165 -7.06 -15.40 -4.27
CA SER A 165 -6.54 -15.11 -5.61
C SER A 165 -6.16 -13.64 -5.77
N ASN A 166 -7.01 -12.71 -5.34
CA ASN A 166 -6.75 -11.27 -5.44
C ASN A 166 -5.52 -10.87 -4.62
N ILE A 167 -5.38 -11.38 -3.39
CA ILE A 167 -4.17 -11.17 -2.57
C ILE A 167 -2.92 -11.68 -3.30
N GLY A 168 -3.00 -12.87 -3.91
CA GLY A 168 -1.91 -13.42 -4.71
C GLY A 168 -1.53 -12.54 -5.91
N ILE A 169 -2.53 -12.01 -6.62
CA ILE A 169 -2.34 -11.10 -7.76
C ILE A 169 -1.67 -9.80 -7.29
N TYR A 170 -2.18 -9.16 -6.23
CA TYR A 170 -1.56 -7.94 -5.67
C TYR A 170 -0.12 -8.18 -5.23
N SER A 171 0.16 -9.29 -4.56
CA SER A 171 1.51 -9.65 -4.15
C SER A 171 2.45 -9.81 -5.35
N GLN A 172 2.00 -10.49 -6.41
CA GLN A 172 2.82 -10.72 -7.61
C GLN A 172 3.05 -9.42 -8.40
N GLN A 173 2.04 -8.54 -8.47
CA GLN A 173 2.17 -7.23 -9.09
C GLN A 173 3.18 -6.36 -8.33
N ASN A 174 3.04 -6.26 -7.01
CA ASN A 174 3.96 -5.49 -6.17
C ASN A 174 5.41 -5.98 -6.31
N GLN A 175 5.65 -7.29 -6.37
CA GLN A 175 6.99 -7.82 -6.59
C GLN A 175 7.56 -7.37 -7.95
N THR A 176 6.74 -7.42 -9.00
CA THR A 176 7.13 -6.99 -10.35
C THR A 176 7.47 -5.50 -10.37
N GLU A 177 6.70 -4.67 -9.68
CA GLU A 177 6.94 -3.23 -9.57
C GLU A 177 8.22 -2.90 -8.79
N VAL A 178 8.47 -3.61 -7.69
CA VAL A 178 9.71 -3.48 -6.91
C VAL A 178 10.92 -3.82 -7.77
N ASP A 179 10.86 -4.90 -8.54
CA ASP A 179 11.95 -5.30 -9.43
C ASP A 179 12.20 -4.25 -10.53
N ALA A 180 11.13 -3.72 -11.14
CA ALA A 180 11.23 -2.66 -12.13
C ALA A 180 11.81 -1.36 -11.53
N ALA A 181 11.34 -0.94 -10.36
CA ALA A 181 11.82 0.25 -9.66
C ALA A 181 13.30 0.11 -9.26
N SER A 182 13.72 -1.08 -8.81
CA SER A 182 15.11 -1.39 -8.48
C SER A 182 16.04 -1.27 -9.70
N ASN A 183 15.58 -1.75 -10.87
CA ASN A 183 16.32 -1.63 -12.12
C ASN A 183 16.46 -0.17 -12.55
N VAL A 184 15.38 0.63 -12.47
CA VAL A 184 15.41 2.06 -12.78
C VAL A 184 16.33 2.81 -11.82
N TYR A 185 16.25 2.52 -10.53
CA TYR A 185 17.13 3.10 -9.52
C TYR A 185 18.60 2.81 -9.81
N SER A 186 18.93 1.56 -10.12
CA SER A 186 20.29 1.15 -10.47
C SER A 186 20.80 1.84 -11.74
N ALA A 187 19.95 1.96 -12.78
CA ALA A 187 20.29 2.69 -13.99
C ALA A 187 20.54 4.18 -13.72
N ALA A 188 19.70 4.82 -12.89
CA ALA A 188 19.88 6.21 -12.50
C ALA A 188 21.16 6.43 -11.69
N GLN A 189 21.51 5.51 -10.78
CA GLN A 189 22.77 5.56 -10.04
C GLN A 189 23.99 5.43 -10.97
N ASN A 190 23.94 4.52 -11.93
CA ASN A 190 25.00 4.38 -12.94
C ASN A 190 25.14 5.64 -13.80
N GLN A 191 24.03 6.24 -14.22
CA GLN A 191 24.03 7.49 -14.98
C GLN A 191 24.53 8.69 -14.16
N GLN A 192 24.16 8.76 -12.88
CA GLN A 192 24.70 9.78 -11.99
C GLN A 192 26.22 9.61 -11.83
N SER A 193 26.68 8.37 -11.63
CA SER A 193 28.10 8.05 -11.49
C SER A 193 28.90 8.33 -12.77
N SER A 194 28.30 8.15 -13.95
CA SER A 194 28.96 8.46 -15.23
C SER A 194 29.08 9.97 -15.49
N VAL A 195 28.14 10.78 -14.99
CA VAL A 195 28.15 12.24 -15.13
C VAL A 195 28.97 12.92 -14.03
N SER A 196 28.91 12.41 -12.80
CA SER A 196 29.64 12.93 -11.63
C SER A 196 31.01 12.27 -11.42
N GLY A 197 31.37 11.30 -12.26
CA GLY A 197 32.65 10.62 -12.21
C GLY A 197 33.75 11.52 -12.73
N VAL A 198 34.67 11.91 -11.86
CA VAL A 198 35.94 12.53 -12.27
C VAL A 198 36.77 11.44 -12.95
N SER A 199 36.98 11.56 -14.26
CA SER A 199 37.87 10.65 -14.99
C SER A 199 39.32 11.00 -14.65
N MET A 200 40.01 10.13 -13.89
CA MET A 200 41.43 10.32 -13.57
C MET A 200 42.30 10.42 -14.83
N ASP A 201 41.88 9.78 -15.93
CA ASP A 201 42.58 9.87 -17.21
C ASP A 201 42.42 11.25 -17.84
N GLU A 202 41.23 11.86 -17.73
CA GLU A 202 40.96 13.21 -18.24
C GLU A 202 41.60 14.29 -17.36
N GLU A 203 41.58 14.10 -16.03
CA GLU A 203 42.38 14.93 -15.10
C GLU A 203 43.88 14.77 -15.33
N ALA A 204 44.39 13.56 -15.62
CA ALA A 204 45.81 13.33 -15.92
C ALA A 204 46.22 13.96 -17.25
N VAL A 205 45.38 13.87 -18.30
CA VAL A 205 45.62 14.55 -19.58
C VAL A 205 45.58 16.06 -19.42
N ASN A 206 44.63 16.58 -18.64
CA ASN A 206 44.56 18.01 -18.31
C ASN A 206 45.78 18.44 -17.50
N LEU A 207 46.24 17.64 -16.54
CA LEU A 207 47.45 17.89 -15.75
C LEU A 207 48.71 17.92 -16.64
N ILE A 208 48.86 16.95 -17.54
CA ILE A 208 49.98 16.91 -18.51
C ILE A 208 49.93 18.14 -19.43
N THR A 209 48.73 18.53 -19.87
CA THR A 209 48.53 19.72 -20.70
C THR A 209 48.89 20.99 -19.92
N TYR A 210 48.49 21.12 -18.66
CA TYR A 210 48.89 22.22 -17.78
C TYR A 210 50.41 22.25 -17.57
N GLN A 211 51.06 21.10 -17.41
CA GLN A 211 52.52 21.01 -17.31
C GLN A 211 53.21 21.44 -18.60
N GLN A 212 52.73 20.98 -19.77
CA GLN A 212 53.28 21.37 -21.07
C GLN A 212 53.11 22.86 -21.35
N ILE A 213 51.96 23.45 -21.01
CA ILE A 213 51.71 24.89 -21.13
C ILE A 213 52.65 25.66 -20.19
N TYR A 214 52.85 25.18 -18.96
CA TYR A 214 53.78 25.80 -18.02
C TYR A 214 55.22 25.76 -18.51
N GLU A 215 55.70 24.63 -19.03
CA GLU A 215 57.03 24.50 -19.64
C GLU A 215 57.19 25.39 -20.88
N ALA A 216 56.16 25.48 -21.73
CA ALA A 216 56.16 26.36 -22.88
C ALA A 216 56.25 27.84 -22.46
N ASN A 217 55.50 28.25 -21.44
CA ASN A 217 55.57 29.60 -20.87
C ASN A 217 56.95 29.89 -20.27
N LEU A 218 57.59 28.92 -19.60
CA LEU A 218 58.97 29.08 -19.09
C LEU A 218 59.99 29.26 -20.22
N LYS A 219 59.86 28.53 -21.34
CA LYS A 219 60.72 28.73 -22.52
C LYS A 219 60.52 30.09 -23.17
N VAL A 220 59.28 30.60 -23.21
CA VAL A 220 59.00 31.96 -23.69
C VAL A 220 59.62 33.00 -22.77
N ILE A 221 59.54 32.81 -21.44
CA ILE A 221 60.20 33.68 -20.46
C ILE A 221 61.71 33.64 -20.61
N SER A 222 62.32 32.47 -20.79
CA SER A 222 63.78 32.35 -20.97
C SER A 222 64.25 32.98 -22.28
N ALA A 223 63.55 32.74 -23.39
CA ALA A 223 63.86 33.40 -24.66
C ALA A 223 63.66 34.93 -24.57
N GLY A 224 62.64 35.38 -23.84
CA GLY A 224 62.44 36.80 -23.55
C GLY A 224 63.57 37.40 -22.71
N ALA A 225 64.08 36.67 -21.72
CA ALA A 225 65.25 37.07 -20.93
C ALA A 225 66.53 37.10 -21.78
N GLU A 226 66.77 36.12 -22.65
CA GLU A 226 67.92 36.11 -23.57
C GLU A 226 67.88 37.27 -24.57
N ILE A 227 66.70 37.61 -25.10
CA ILE A 227 66.51 38.79 -25.94
C ILE A 227 66.78 40.07 -25.15
N PHE A 228 66.29 40.14 -23.90
CA PHE A 228 66.50 41.30 -23.02
C PHE A 228 67.99 41.50 -22.69
N ASP A 229 68.70 40.42 -22.34
CA ASP A 229 70.14 40.45 -22.08
C ASP A 229 70.96 40.78 -23.35
N SER A 230 70.57 40.25 -24.51
CA SER A 230 71.22 40.60 -25.79
C SER A 230 71.04 42.07 -26.15
N VAL A 231 69.86 42.65 -25.89
CA VAL A 231 69.62 44.09 -26.09
C VAL A 231 70.43 44.93 -25.11
N LEU A 232 70.60 44.46 -23.87
CA LEU A 232 71.45 45.12 -22.87
C LEU A 232 72.94 45.07 -23.26
N GLU A 233 73.47 43.94 -23.73
CA GLU A 233 74.85 43.81 -24.22
C GLU A 233 75.12 44.65 -25.48
N MET A 234 74.11 44.86 -26.34
CA MET A 234 74.24 45.77 -27.49
C MET A 234 74.25 47.25 -27.11
N CYS A 235 73.84 47.61 -25.89
CA CYS A 235 73.81 48.98 -25.39
C CYS A 235 74.99 49.34 -24.48
N SER A 236 75.90 48.41 -24.18
CA SER A 236 77.18 48.63 -23.48
C SER A 236 78.36 48.71 -24.45
#